data_AF-A0A7G8EKV9-F1
#
_entry.id   AF-A0A7G8EKV9-F1
#
_cell.length_a   1.000
_cell.length_b   1.000
_cell.length_c   1.000
_cell.angle_alpha   90.00
_cell.angle_beta   90.00
_cell.angle_gamma   90.00
#
_symmetry.space_group_name_H-M   'P 1'
#
loop_
_entity.id
_entity.type
_entity.pdbx_description
1 polymer ?
#
loop_
_entity_poly.entity_id
_entity_poly.type
_entity_poly.pdbx_seq_one_letter_code
_entity_poly.pdbx_strand_id
1 'polypeptide(L)' 'MSDRRQRIHELVLTLLAQQQDLELLSGDSTALPSGDPGNWIERNRRVVQRYQALVRSAVTLDALIDQEDTGHL' A
#
# COMPACT_ATOMS: atom_id res chain seq x y z
N MET A 1 -13.88 5.58 -16.20
CA MET A 1 -12.44 5.32 -15.91
C MET A 1 -12.01 5.98 -14.61
N SER A 2 -12.42 7.22 -14.31
CA SER A 2 -12.10 7.92 -13.06
C SER A 2 -12.73 7.26 -11.82
N ASP A 3 -13.95 6.72 -11.91
CA ASP A 3 -14.66 6.15 -10.75
C ASP A 3 -13.99 4.89 -10.21
N ARG A 4 -13.52 4.01 -11.10
CA ARG A 4 -12.77 2.81 -10.72
C ARG A 4 -11.46 3.16 -10.02
N ARG A 5 -10.72 4.14 -10.54
CA ARG A 5 -9.50 4.63 -9.92
C ARG A 5 -9.78 5.22 -8.53
N GLN A 6 -10.89 5.94 -8.38
CA GLN A 6 -11.31 6.50 -7.09
C GLN A 6 -11.63 5.40 -6.07
N ARG A 7 -12.39 4.37 -6.46
CA ARG A 7 -12.71 3.24 -5.58
C ARG A 7 -11.45 2.48 -5.13
N ILE A 8 -10.55 2.18 -6.07
CA ILE A 8 -9.28 1.53 -5.73
C ILE A 8 -8.47 2.41 -4.77
N HIS A 9 -8.46 3.73 -4.99
CA HIS A 9 -7.77 4.66 -4.10
C HIS A 9 -8.35 4.66 -2.67
N GLU A 10 -9.67 4.71 -2.53
CA GLU A 10 -10.38 4.61 -1.25
C GLU A 10 -10.09 3.26 -0.54
N LEU A 11 -10.10 2.16 -1.29
CA LEU A 11 -9.74 0.83 -0.78
C LEU A 11 -8.28 0.80 -0.29
N VAL A 12 -7.34 1.38 -1.05
CA VAL A 12 -5.93 1.47 -0.64
C VAL A 12 -5.79 2.29 0.64
N LEU A 13 -6.45 3.45 0.76
CA LEU A 13 -6.41 4.28 1.95
C LEU A 13 -6.95 3.54 3.18
N THR A 14 -8.05 2.80 3.02
CA THR A 14 -8.66 2.01 4.09
C THR A 14 -7.74 0.86 4.53
N LEU A 15 -7.17 0.12 3.59
CA LEU A 15 -6.21 -0.96 3.88
C LEU A 15 -4.92 -0.43 4.52
N LEU A 16 -4.47 0.76 4.11
CA LEU A 16 -3.32 1.44 4.69
C LEU A 16 -3.61 1.88 6.14
N ALA A 17 -4.79 2.42 6.42
CA ALA A 17 -5.21 2.82 7.77
C ALA A 17 -5.34 1.61 8.73
N GLN A 18 -5.66 0.43 8.20
CA GLN A 18 -5.68 -0.81 8.98
C GLN A 18 -4.26 -1.36 9.27
N GLN A 19 -3.27 -0.99 8.44
CA GLN A 19 -1.87 -1.33 8.69
C GLN A 19 -1.25 -0.33 9.67
N GLN A 20 -1.43 -0.60 10.97
CA GLN A 20 -0.91 0.24 12.08
C GLN A 20 0.63 0.37 12.10
N ASP A 21 1.35 -0.49 11.37
CA ASP A 21 2.80 -0.65 11.41
C ASP A 21 3.45 -0.55 10.01
N LEU A 22 2.90 0.30 9.13
CA LEU A 22 3.79 0.83 8.11
C LEU A 22 4.81 1.70 8.86
N GLU A 23 6.02 1.18 9.02
CA GLU A 23 7.21 1.99 9.26
C GLU A 23 7.34 2.98 8.08
N LEU A 24 6.52 4.02 8.12
CA LEU A 24 6.69 5.20 7.30
C LEU A 24 8.08 5.71 7.63
N LEU A 25 8.82 6.08 6.61
CA LEU A 25 10.27 6.34 6.60
C LEU A 25 10.76 7.40 7.62
N SER A 26 9.94 7.88 8.55
CA SER A 26 10.24 8.99 9.44
C SER A 26 9.65 8.74 10.83
N GLY A 27 10.41 8.04 11.66
CA GLY A 27 10.35 8.17 13.12
C GLY A 27 11.62 8.77 13.73
N ASP A 28 12.71 8.87 12.96
CA ASP A 28 13.91 9.59 13.39
C ASP A 28 14.72 10.08 12.16
N SER A 29 14.22 11.13 11.52
CA SER A 29 14.88 11.78 10.37
C SER A 29 16.02 12.73 10.79
N THR A 30 16.42 12.74 12.06
CA THR A 30 17.53 13.57 12.55
C THR A 30 18.87 12.84 12.55
N ALA A 31 18.87 11.52 12.35
CA ALA A 31 20.08 10.74 12.13
C ALA A 31 20.04 10.15 10.72
N LEU A 32 20.74 10.78 9.77
CA LEU A 32 21.37 9.99 8.71
C LEU A 32 22.05 8.81 9.41
N PRO A 33 21.67 7.54 9.13
CA PRO A 33 22.28 6.43 9.82
C PRO A 33 23.76 6.47 9.47
N SER A 34 24.59 6.81 10.45
CA SER A 34 26.05 6.84 10.35
C SER A 34 26.65 5.43 10.15
N GLY A 35 25.89 4.47 9.62
CA GLY A 35 26.30 3.10 9.39
C GLY A 35 25.35 2.39 8.42
N ASP A 36 25.90 1.98 7.28
CA ASP A 36 25.34 1.07 6.26
C ASP A 36 24.21 1.57 5.33
N PRO A 37 24.58 2.13 4.15
CA PRO A 37 23.66 2.36 3.03
C PRO A 37 22.87 1.11 2.60
N GLY A 38 23.47 -0.08 2.74
CA GLY A 38 22.82 -1.35 2.40
C GLY A 38 21.59 -1.66 3.26
N ASN A 39 21.63 -1.32 4.55
CA ASN A 39 20.50 -1.52 5.45
C ASN A 39 19.34 -0.55 5.12
N TRP A 40 19.65 0.69 4.77
CA TRP A 40 18.65 1.67 4.33
C TRP A 40 17.97 1.25 3.01
N ILE A 41 18.74 0.74 2.04
CA ILE A 41 18.19 0.22 0.77
C ILE A 41 17.27 -0.97 1.02
N GLU A 42 17.69 -1.94 1.84
CA GLU A 42 16.86 -3.13 2.12
C GLU A 42 15.58 -2.75 2.90
N ARG A 43 15.66 -1.80 3.82
CA ARG A 43 14.47 -1.27 4.52
C ARG A 43 13.49 -0.62 3.54
N ASN A 44 13.98 0.23 2.63
CA ASN A 44 13.16 0.81 1.57
C ASN A 44 12.54 -0.24 0.67
N ARG A 45 13.32 -1.26 0.26
CA ARG A 45 12.83 -2.35 -0.57
C ARG A 45 11.67 -3.10 0.10
N ARG A 46 11.77 -3.37 1.40
CA ARG A 46 10.68 -3.98 2.19
C ARG A 46 9.44 -3.10 2.26
N VAL A 47 9.59 -1.79 2.47
CA VAL A 47 8.46 -0.85 2.50
C VAL A 47 7.74 -0.79 1.15
N VAL A 48 8.49 -0.67 0.06
CA VAL A 48 7.92 -0.64 -1.30
C VAL A 48 7.18 -1.94 -1.62
N GLN A 49 7.75 -3.10 -1.27
CA GLN A 49 7.09 -4.39 -1.46
C GLN A 49 5.76 -4.49 -0.69
N ARG A 50 5.71 -3.99 0.55
CA ARG A 50 4.46 -3.96 1.34
C ARG A 50 3.41 -3.06 0.71
N TYR A 51 3.80 -1.86 0.27
CA TYR A 51 2.88 -0.95 -0.42
C TYR A 51 2.35 -1.58 -1.73
N GLN A 52 3.21 -2.23 -2.50
CA GLN A 52 2.80 -2.94 -3.72
C GLN A 52 1.83 -4.09 -3.42
N ALA A 53 2.03 -4.83 -2.33
CA ALA A 53 1.10 -5.87 -1.90
C ALA A 53 -0.27 -5.28 -1.54
N LEU A 54 -0.32 -4.16 -0.81
CA LEU A 54 -1.56 -3.47 -0.47
C LEU A 54 -2.31 -2.97 -1.70
N VAL A 55 -1.61 -2.35 -2.65
CA VAL A 55 -2.22 -1.90 -3.91
C VAL A 55 -2.78 -3.09 -4.69
N ARG A 56 -2.04 -4.21 -4.76
CA ARG A 56 -2.53 -5.42 -5.42
C ARG A 56 -3.80 -5.95 -4.76
N SER A 57 -3.84 -6.00 -3.42
CA SER A 57 -5.04 -6.40 -2.67
C SER A 57 -6.23 -5.49 -2.94
N ALA A 58 -6.04 -4.16 -2.97
CA ALA A 58 -7.11 -3.22 -3.30
C ALA A 58 -7.67 -3.42 -4.72
N VAL A 59 -6.79 -3.67 -5.70
CA VAL A 59 -7.20 -3.97 -7.08
C VAL A 59 -7.96 -5.29 -7.17
N THR A 60 -7.53 -6.32 -6.44
CA THR A 60 -8.25 -7.59 -6.39
C THR A 60 -9.62 -7.43 -5.74
N LEU A 61 -9.73 -6.68 -4.65
CA LEU A 61 -11.02 -6.39 -4.01
C LEU A 61 -11.95 -5.60 -4.93
N ASP A 62 -11.47 -4.56 -5.62
CA ASP A 62 -12.29 -3.84 -6.62
C ASP A 62 -12.76 -4.78 -7.75
N ALA A 63 -11.91 -5.72 -8.20
CA ALA A 63 -12.30 -6.68 -9.22
C ALA A 63 -13.35 -7.69 -8.71
N LEU A 64 -13.27 -8.13 -7.45
CA LEU A 64 -14.28 -8.99 -6.83
C LEU A 64 -15.63 -8.27 -6.70
N ILE A 65 -15.61 -7.01 -6.24
CA ILE A 65 -16.82 -6.17 -6.14
C ILE A 65 -17.46 -5.98 -7.53
N ASP A 66 -16.65 -5.71 -8.56
CA ASP A 66 -17.14 -5.57 -9.94
C ASP A 66 -17.78 -6.88 -10.47
N GLN A 67 -17.26 -8.04 -10.06
CA GLN A 67 -17.86 -9.34 -10.35
C GLN A 67 -19.17 -9.56 -9.60
N GLU A 68 -19.26 -9.15 -8.34
CA GLU A 68 -20.50 -9.22 -7.55
C GLU A 68 -21.59 -8.31 -8.16
N ASP A 69 -21.24 -7.08 -8.54
CA ASP A 69 -22.15 -6.14 -9.19
C ASP A 69 -22.63 -6.63 -10.56
N THR A 70 -21.76 -7.31 -11.33
CA THR A 70 -22.09 -7.84 -12.67
C THR A 70 -22.85 -9.17 -12.59
N GLY A 71 -22.65 -9.95 -11.54
CA GLY A 71 -23.24 -11.27 -11.34
C GLY A 71 -24.64 -11.28 -10.73
N HIS A 72 -25.18 -10.12 -10.33
CA HIS A 72 -26.50 -9.97 -9.70
C HIS A 72 -27.59 -9.47 -10.66
N LEU A 73 -27.60 -9.97 -11.89
CA LEU A 73 -28.68 -9.80 -12.89
C LEU A 73 -29.45 -11.12 -13.06
#